data_AF-A0A4R5Q9J1-F1
#
_entry.id   AF-A0A4R5Q9J1-F1
#
_cell.length_a   1.000
_cell.length_b   1.000
_cell.length_c   1.000
_cell.angle_alpha   90.00
_cell.angle_beta   90.00
_cell.angle_gamma   90.00
#
_symmetry.space_group_name_H-M   'P 1'
#
loop_
_entity.id
_entity.type
_entity.pdbx_description
1 polymer ?
#
loop_
_entity_poly.entity_id
_entity_poly.type
_entity_poly.pdbx_seq_one_letter_code
_entity_poly.pdbx_strand_id
1 'polypeptide(L)'
;MVMQRGGRSIPSRSTGPSGPDKWYRPQQRSRHSHVTDAMSSSAKPSLGLANLAGCPDCGLLQRVPGHLVAGTTVACRRCDAVLHRHQLDPLGRPLALALAALCLYLAAVSLPLLSIDLRGRETSSTLLGLPGGFDRFDHWELTAVTATTVLLLPLLRIAMLAAVLAGLRLRRPPRRLYRLYRWQAKLRPWAMVEVFLLGVFVAYTRLTALADVDVGPALWALGGLMLVMVATDAAQDEHAVWAALEQRGATSGDTPLQGPNVIACDGCGLVSQAADGASCPRCAAQLRLRRPGSVARGWALIIAATILYLPANAYPVMIITTLGRETPHTILGGAEDLVGAGLWPLALLVFCASILVPVLKLLGLGVLLVAARRGASRRLRDLTRLHRLVNAVGRWSMIDVFMLATLVALVQAGLIASIAPGLGAPAFAAVVVLTMLAAEGFDARLIWDAAERRDTA
;
A
#
# COMPACT_ATOMS: atom_id res chain seq x y z
N MET A 1 50.17 45.71 -30.24
CA MET A 1 48.71 45.47 -30.16
C MET A 1 48.10 46.71 -29.53
N VAL A 2 47.24 47.39 -30.28
CA VAL A 2 47.04 48.85 -30.29
C VAL A 2 45.70 49.23 -29.64
N MET A 3 45.74 50.23 -28.73
CA MET A 3 44.74 51.30 -28.43
C MET A 3 43.30 50.93 -28.00
N GLN A 4 42.50 51.72 -27.25
CA GLN A 4 42.61 52.95 -26.44
C GLN A 4 41.22 53.22 -25.81
N ARG A 5 41.20 53.96 -24.69
CA ARG A 5 40.20 55.00 -24.23
C ARG A 5 38.72 54.57 -24.07
N GLY A 6 37.99 54.92 -23.02
CA GLY A 6 38.02 56.08 -22.12
C GLY A 6 36.74 56.91 -22.30
N GLY A 7 36.05 57.29 -21.21
CA GLY A 7 35.16 58.47 -21.20
C GLY A 7 33.69 58.30 -20.77
N ARG A 8 33.45 58.58 -19.48
CA ARG A 8 32.38 59.38 -18.83
C ARG A 8 31.09 59.71 -19.63
N SER A 9 29.92 59.52 -19.00
CA SER A 9 29.04 60.62 -18.49
C SER A 9 27.70 60.10 -17.91
N ILE A 10 27.33 60.67 -16.75
CA ILE A 10 26.00 60.70 -16.09
C ILE A 10 25.41 62.12 -16.40
N PRO A 11 24.22 62.64 -15.95
CA PRO A 11 22.92 62.11 -15.46
C PRO A 11 21.67 62.83 -16.07
N SER A 12 20.45 62.41 -15.69
CA SER A 12 19.38 63.29 -15.16
C SER A 12 18.16 62.43 -14.75
N ARG A 13 17.79 62.38 -13.45
CA ARG A 13 16.76 63.19 -12.76
C ARG A 13 15.36 62.98 -13.38
N SER A 14 14.27 62.65 -12.68
CA SER A 14 13.85 63.07 -11.33
C SER A 14 12.55 62.37 -10.89
N THR A 15 12.36 62.30 -9.57
CA THR A 15 11.09 62.47 -8.79
C THR A 15 10.00 61.38 -8.80
N GLY A 16 9.71 60.84 -7.59
CA GLY A 16 8.67 59.83 -7.25
C GLY A 16 7.23 60.40 -7.19
N PRO A 17 6.35 60.07 -6.21
CA PRO A 17 6.35 59.02 -5.17
C PRO A 17 5.03 58.18 -5.16
N SER A 18 4.83 57.37 -4.10
CA SER A 18 3.53 57.02 -3.46
C SER A 18 2.62 55.89 -4.01
N GLY A 19 2.33 54.92 -3.12
CA GLY A 19 0.95 54.45 -2.87
C GLY A 19 0.55 53.00 -3.24
N PRO A 20 -0.43 52.39 -2.55
CA PRO A 20 -0.41 50.97 -2.12
C PRO A 20 -1.51 50.06 -2.74
N ASP A 21 -1.45 48.77 -2.38
CA ASP A 21 -2.56 47.79 -2.22
C ASP A 21 -3.84 47.91 -3.07
N LYS A 22 -4.21 46.82 -3.76
CA LYS A 22 -5.58 46.22 -3.70
C LYS A 22 -5.78 44.97 -4.57
N TRP A 23 -5.96 43.85 -3.87
CA TRP A 23 -6.95 42.78 -4.08
C TRP A 23 -7.91 42.90 -5.28
N TYR A 24 -7.84 41.92 -6.19
CA TYR A 24 -8.82 41.73 -7.27
C TYR A 24 -9.98 40.82 -6.80
N ARG A 25 -11.19 41.39 -6.66
CA ARG A 25 -12.48 40.69 -6.58
C ARG A 25 -13.01 40.44 -8.01
N PRO A 26 -13.74 39.34 -8.28
CA PRO A 26 -14.38 39.12 -9.57
C PRO A 26 -15.72 39.89 -9.63
N GLN A 27 -15.92 40.69 -10.69
CA GLN A 27 -17.20 41.32 -11.00
C GLN A 27 -18.08 40.39 -11.86
N GLN A 28 -19.27 40.08 -11.36
CA GLN A 28 -20.40 39.61 -12.13
C GLN A 28 -20.82 40.67 -13.16
N ARG A 29 -21.02 40.27 -14.41
CA ARG A 29 -21.84 41.05 -15.35
C ARG A 29 -22.66 40.12 -16.24
N SER A 30 -23.96 40.13 -16.00
CA SER A 30 -25.02 39.69 -16.91
C SER A 30 -25.12 40.62 -18.11
N ARG A 31 -25.30 40.07 -19.32
CA ARG A 31 -26.22 40.63 -20.33
C ARG A 31 -26.42 39.66 -21.50
N HIS A 32 -27.68 39.57 -21.88
CA HIS A 32 -28.27 38.79 -22.96
C HIS A 32 -27.80 39.24 -24.35
N SER A 33 -27.66 38.30 -25.26
CA SER A 33 -27.88 38.52 -26.69
C SER A 33 -28.40 37.23 -27.33
N HIS A 34 -29.58 37.34 -27.93
CA HIS A 34 -30.27 36.34 -28.74
C HIS A 34 -29.41 35.89 -29.93
N VAL A 35 -29.34 34.58 -30.15
CA VAL A 35 -29.03 33.98 -31.46
C VAL A 35 -30.02 32.84 -31.64
N THR A 36 -31.00 33.05 -32.53
CA THR A 36 -31.90 32.02 -33.05
C THR A 36 -31.32 31.42 -34.33
N ASP A 37 -31.43 30.09 -34.39
CA ASP A 37 -31.55 29.22 -35.56
C ASP A 37 -30.33 28.96 -36.46
N ALA A 38 -29.67 27.84 -36.15
CA ALA A 38 -29.35 26.83 -37.16
C ALA A 38 -29.41 25.42 -36.52
N MET A 39 -30.49 24.69 -36.84
CA MET A 39 -30.67 23.26 -36.56
C MET A 39 -29.58 22.42 -37.22
N SER A 40 -29.25 21.29 -36.57
CA SER A 40 -28.51 20.10 -37.05
C SER A 40 -27.12 19.86 -36.45
N SER A 41 -27.09 19.40 -35.20
CA SER A 41 -26.19 18.31 -34.78
C SER A 41 -26.62 17.81 -33.39
N SER A 42 -27.05 16.56 -33.32
CA SER A 42 -27.30 15.82 -32.08
C SER A 42 -25.95 15.55 -31.37
N ALA A 43 -25.42 16.56 -30.68
CA ALA A 43 -24.34 16.40 -29.71
C ALA A 43 -24.94 16.40 -28.31
N LYS A 44 -25.07 15.22 -27.69
CA LYS A 44 -25.44 15.07 -26.28
C LYS A 44 -24.51 15.96 -25.42
N PRO A 45 -25.04 16.79 -24.50
CA PRO A 45 -24.20 17.58 -23.61
C PRO A 45 -23.59 16.63 -22.55
N SER A 46 -22.43 16.04 -22.85
CA SER A 46 -21.61 15.30 -21.89
C SER A 46 -20.45 16.16 -21.36
N LEU A 47 -20.64 17.49 -21.32
CA LEU A 47 -19.65 18.40 -20.75
C LEU A 47 -19.69 18.35 -19.22
N GLY A 48 -18.74 17.63 -18.61
CA GLY A 48 -18.32 17.93 -17.24
C GLY A 48 -17.69 16.79 -16.45
N LEU A 49 -17.98 15.53 -16.77
CA LEU A 49 -17.45 14.35 -16.07
C LEU A 49 -16.10 13.88 -16.60
N ALA A 50 -15.91 14.01 -17.93
CA ALA A 50 -14.61 13.81 -18.54
C ALA A 50 -13.61 14.78 -17.88
N ASN A 51 -12.52 14.25 -17.33
CA ASN A 51 -11.49 14.96 -16.58
C ASN A 51 -11.79 15.28 -15.10
N LEU A 52 -12.88 14.78 -14.52
CA LEU A 52 -13.03 14.79 -13.06
C LEU A 52 -12.29 13.62 -12.42
N ALA A 53 -11.55 13.91 -11.35
CA ALA A 53 -10.96 12.92 -10.46
C ALA A 53 -11.45 13.17 -9.02
N GLY A 54 -11.86 12.10 -8.33
CA GLY A 54 -12.16 12.15 -6.92
C GLY A 54 -10.95 11.80 -6.08
N CYS A 55 -10.63 12.64 -5.09
CA CYS A 55 -9.57 12.31 -4.15
C CYS A 55 -9.98 11.13 -3.25
N PRO A 56 -9.18 10.04 -3.16
CA PRO A 56 -9.49 8.90 -2.31
C PRO A 56 -9.50 9.24 -0.82
N ASP A 57 -8.68 10.21 -0.40
CA ASP A 57 -8.52 10.54 1.02
C ASP A 57 -9.55 11.54 1.55
N CYS A 58 -9.77 12.64 0.81
CA CYS A 58 -10.64 13.73 1.26
C CYS A 58 -11.97 13.84 0.49
N GLY A 59 -12.18 13.01 -0.54
CA GLY A 59 -13.43 12.97 -1.31
C GLY A 59 -13.64 14.15 -2.25
N LEU A 60 -12.76 15.15 -2.28
CA LEU A 60 -12.91 16.33 -3.14
C LEU A 60 -12.82 15.94 -4.62
N LEU A 61 -13.87 16.25 -5.38
CA LEU A 61 -13.92 16.12 -6.83
C LEU A 61 -13.23 17.33 -7.48
N GLN A 62 -12.27 17.08 -8.37
CA GLN A 62 -11.45 18.13 -9.00
C GLN A 62 -11.29 17.85 -10.48
N ARG A 63 -11.24 18.91 -11.29
CA ARG A 63 -10.86 18.77 -12.70
C ARG A 63 -9.36 18.64 -12.82
N VAL A 64 -8.91 17.57 -13.47
CA VAL A 64 -7.52 17.30 -13.80
C VAL A 64 -7.30 17.68 -15.26
N PRO A 65 -6.20 18.36 -15.64
CA PRO A 65 -5.92 18.66 -17.04
C PRO A 65 -5.87 17.37 -17.87
N GLY A 66 -6.55 17.35 -19.03
CA GLY A 66 -6.58 16.18 -19.91
C GLY A 66 -5.27 15.93 -20.67
N HIS A 67 -4.40 16.93 -20.74
CA HIS A 67 -3.05 16.82 -21.29
C HIS A 67 -2.05 17.08 -20.16
N LEU A 68 -1.31 16.04 -19.78
CA LEU A 68 -0.26 16.12 -18.78
C LEU A 68 1.06 15.80 -19.48
N VAL A 69 2.09 16.60 -19.22
CA VAL A 69 3.43 16.30 -19.71
C VAL A 69 3.92 15.03 -19.01
N ALA A 70 4.63 14.17 -19.74
CA ALA A 70 5.23 12.96 -19.17
C ALA A 70 6.07 13.27 -17.93
N GLY A 71 5.93 12.44 -16.89
CA GLY A 71 6.63 12.61 -15.61
C GLY A 71 5.98 13.62 -14.66
N THR A 72 4.85 14.24 -15.01
CA THR A 72 4.13 15.12 -14.09
C THR A 72 3.25 14.32 -13.12
N THR A 73 3.19 14.80 -11.87
CA THR A 73 2.29 14.27 -10.85
C THR A 73 1.26 15.32 -10.47
N VAL A 74 -0.01 14.92 -10.37
CA VAL A 74 -1.10 15.82 -9.98
C VAL A 74 -1.48 15.50 -8.55
N ALA A 75 -1.41 16.50 -7.68
CA ALA A 75 -1.81 16.39 -6.28
C ALA A 75 -3.17 17.05 -6.02
N CYS A 76 -3.91 16.53 -5.03
CA CYS A 76 -5.16 17.06 -4.55
C CYS A 76 -4.92 18.41 -3.85
N ARG A 77 -5.66 19.45 -4.25
CA ARG A 77 -5.52 20.81 -3.64
C ARG A 77 -5.87 20.92 -2.15
N ARG A 78 -6.54 19.92 -1.57
CA ARG A 78 -7.04 19.96 -0.18
C ARG A 78 -6.13 19.23 0.80
N CYS A 79 -5.65 18.05 0.40
CA CYS A 79 -4.91 17.12 1.27
C CYS A 79 -3.59 16.61 0.65
N ASP A 80 -3.20 17.13 -0.51
CA ASP A 80 -1.96 16.78 -1.20
C ASP A 80 -1.85 15.29 -1.60
N ALA A 81 -2.96 14.57 -1.68
CA ALA A 81 -2.99 13.19 -2.19
C ALA A 81 -2.59 13.17 -3.67
N VAL A 82 -1.74 12.24 -4.08
CA VAL A 82 -1.43 12.06 -5.51
C VAL A 82 -2.65 11.47 -6.22
N LEU A 83 -3.20 12.20 -7.18
CA LEU A 83 -4.35 11.82 -8.00
C LEU A 83 -3.94 11.11 -9.28
N HIS A 84 -2.89 11.60 -9.96
CA HIS A 84 -2.45 11.07 -11.25
C HIS A 84 -0.92 11.09 -11.36
N ARG A 85 -0.34 10.06 -11.97
CA ARG A 85 1.08 9.96 -12.31
C ARG A 85 1.18 9.56 -13.78
N HIS A 86 1.70 10.43 -14.62
CA HIS A 86 1.83 10.12 -16.05
C HIS A 86 3.21 9.54 -16.37
N GLN A 87 3.28 8.34 -16.95
CA GLN A 87 4.54 7.64 -17.25
C GLN A 87 4.82 7.48 -18.75
N LEU A 88 6.10 7.51 -19.12
CA LEU A 88 6.59 7.17 -20.46
C LEU A 88 6.54 5.65 -20.68
N ASP A 89 5.81 5.21 -21.72
CA ASP A 89 5.49 3.80 -22.03
C ASP A 89 4.78 3.05 -20.90
N PRO A 90 3.47 3.32 -20.69
CA PRO A 90 2.71 2.79 -19.55
C PRO A 90 2.39 1.29 -19.64
N LEU A 91 2.64 0.64 -20.78
CA LEU A 91 2.29 -0.77 -20.99
C LEU A 91 3.52 -1.65 -21.22
N GLY A 92 4.56 -1.16 -21.91
CA GLY A 92 5.74 -1.97 -22.24
C GLY A 92 6.66 -2.20 -21.07
N ARG A 93 7.13 -1.12 -20.42
CA ARG A 93 8.03 -1.23 -19.26
C ARG A 93 7.43 -2.06 -18.11
N PRO A 94 6.17 -1.84 -17.69
CA PRO A 94 5.60 -2.64 -16.60
C PRO A 94 5.43 -4.12 -16.96
N LEU A 95 5.24 -4.47 -18.23
CA LEU A 95 5.16 -5.87 -18.67
C LEU A 95 6.51 -6.56 -18.59
N ALA A 96 7.57 -5.90 -19.08
CA ALA A 96 8.93 -6.45 -19.02
C ALA A 96 9.36 -6.68 -17.56
N LEU A 97 9.08 -5.71 -16.67
CA LEU A 97 9.35 -5.83 -15.24
C LEU A 97 8.50 -6.93 -14.59
N ALA A 98 7.22 -7.08 -14.94
CA ALA A 98 6.38 -8.14 -14.41
C ALA A 98 6.86 -9.55 -14.82
N LEU A 99 7.35 -9.72 -16.05
CA LEU A 99 7.95 -10.99 -16.50
C LEU A 99 9.28 -11.26 -15.80
N ALA A 100 10.14 -10.25 -15.65
CA ALA A 100 11.38 -10.37 -14.89
C ALA A 100 11.11 -10.75 -13.42
N ALA A 101 10.11 -10.12 -12.79
CA ALA A 101 9.66 -10.47 -11.44
C ALA A 101 9.18 -11.92 -11.35
N LEU A 102 8.45 -12.42 -12.36
CA LEU A 102 7.98 -13.81 -12.38
C LEU A 102 9.16 -14.79 -12.46
N CYS A 103 10.16 -14.53 -13.30
CA CYS A 103 11.37 -15.35 -13.38
C CYS A 103 12.16 -15.36 -12.07
N LEU A 104 12.34 -14.18 -11.45
CA LEU A 104 13.02 -14.05 -10.16
C LEU A 104 12.27 -14.76 -9.03
N TYR A 105 10.93 -14.66 -9.02
CA TYR A 105 10.10 -15.40 -8.06
C TYR A 105 10.25 -16.91 -8.22
N LEU A 106 10.21 -17.42 -9.47
CA LEU A 106 10.41 -18.85 -9.72
C LEU A 106 11.79 -19.32 -9.27
N ALA A 107 12.84 -18.53 -9.58
CA ALA A 107 14.19 -18.79 -9.08
C ALA A 107 14.23 -18.84 -7.54
N ALA A 108 13.66 -17.83 -6.87
CA ALA A 108 13.62 -17.74 -5.41
C ALA A 108 12.89 -18.91 -4.74
N VAL A 109 11.82 -19.44 -5.36
CA VAL A 109 11.08 -20.60 -4.81
C VAL A 109 11.84 -21.91 -5.04
N SER A 110 12.56 -22.04 -6.16
CA SER A 110 13.28 -23.27 -6.53
C SER A 110 14.66 -23.42 -5.87
N LEU A 111 15.28 -22.32 -5.48
CA LEU A 111 16.66 -22.28 -4.99
C LEU A 111 16.70 -22.35 -3.46
N PRO A 112 17.83 -22.80 -2.87
CA PRO A 112 18.00 -22.79 -1.43
C PRO A 112 18.08 -21.34 -0.92
N LEU A 113 17.36 -21.08 0.18
CA LEU A 113 17.29 -19.81 0.87
C LEU A 113 18.48 -19.62 1.79
N LEU A 114 18.65 -20.56 2.71
CA LEU A 114 19.72 -20.60 3.70
C LEU A 114 20.09 -22.07 3.90
N SER A 115 21.39 -22.33 3.95
CA SER A 115 21.97 -23.65 4.19
C SER A 115 22.74 -23.62 5.50
N ILE A 116 22.61 -24.70 6.28
CA ILE A 116 23.36 -24.89 7.51
C ILE A 116 24.20 -26.15 7.33
N ASP A 117 25.51 -26.04 7.53
CA ASP A 117 26.39 -27.20 7.61
C ASP A 117 26.48 -27.69 9.06
N LEU A 118 25.94 -28.88 9.31
CA LEU A 118 26.07 -29.58 10.58
C LEU A 118 26.71 -30.94 10.33
N ARG A 119 28.01 -31.04 10.62
CA ARG A 119 28.78 -32.30 10.59
C ARG A 119 28.70 -33.03 9.24
N GLY A 120 28.75 -32.30 8.13
CA GLY A 120 28.80 -32.89 6.77
C GLY A 120 27.45 -33.30 6.18
N ARG A 121 26.33 -32.89 6.79
CA ARG A 121 24.98 -33.02 6.21
C ARG A 121 24.39 -31.63 6.01
N GLU A 122 24.50 -31.13 4.78
CA GLU A 122 23.86 -29.87 4.40
C GLU A 122 22.34 -30.01 4.48
N THR A 123 21.72 -29.26 5.38
CA THR A 123 20.25 -29.13 5.40
C THR A 123 19.90 -27.75 4.86
N SER A 124 19.35 -27.74 3.66
CA SER A 124 18.93 -26.52 2.98
C SER A 124 17.45 -26.24 3.24
N SER A 125 17.13 -25.01 3.62
CA SER A 125 15.76 -24.52 3.60
C SER A 125 15.46 -23.88 2.25
N THR A 126 14.26 -24.10 1.72
CA THR A 126 13.75 -23.38 0.54
C THR A 126 12.60 -22.48 0.96
N LEU A 127 12.27 -21.48 0.13
CA LEU A 127 11.12 -20.61 0.39
C LEU A 127 9.80 -21.40 0.50
N LEU A 128 9.67 -22.47 -0.29
CA LEU A 128 8.52 -23.38 -0.27
C LEU A 128 8.42 -24.19 1.02
N GLY A 129 9.56 -24.43 1.69
CA GLY A 129 9.63 -25.18 2.95
C GLY A 129 9.21 -24.39 4.17
N LEU A 130 9.16 -23.04 4.10
CA LEU A 130 8.83 -22.18 5.25
C LEU A 130 7.48 -22.52 5.91
N PRO A 131 6.36 -22.71 5.17
CA PRO A 131 5.09 -23.03 5.81
C PRO A 131 5.12 -24.39 6.51
N GLY A 132 5.78 -25.38 5.91
CA GLY A 132 5.87 -26.74 6.46
C GLY A 132 6.66 -26.83 7.78
N GLY A 133 7.40 -25.77 8.15
CA GLY A 133 8.03 -25.68 9.46
C GLY A 133 7.01 -25.65 10.61
N PHE A 134 5.83 -25.08 10.41
CA PHE A 134 4.85 -24.94 11.50
C PHE A 134 3.98 -26.17 11.72
N ASP A 135 3.86 -27.04 10.72
CA ASP A 135 2.94 -28.19 10.74
C ASP A 135 3.28 -29.20 11.86
N ARG A 136 4.55 -29.23 12.31
CA ARG A 136 4.98 -30.07 13.44
C ARG A 136 4.45 -29.62 14.80
N PHE A 137 3.96 -28.39 14.90
CA PHE A 137 3.52 -27.78 16.16
C PHE A 137 2.02 -27.49 16.20
N ASP A 138 1.24 -28.09 15.28
CA ASP A 138 -0.22 -27.94 15.21
C ASP A 138 -0.71 -26.48 14.99
N HIS A 139 0.19 -25.58 14.60
CA HIS A 139 -0.10 -24.16 14.35
C HIS A 139 -0.41 -23.90 12.87
N TRP A 140 -1.48 -24.52 12.37
CA TRP A 140 -1.92 -24.36 10.98
C TRP A 140 -2.18 -22.90 10.58
N GLU A 141 -2.50 -22.04 11.55
CA GLU A 141 -2.74 -20.61 11.38
C GLU A 141 -1.49 -19.88 10.86
N LEU A 142 -0.32 -20.19 11.43
CA LEU A 142 0.96 -19.60 11.02
C LEU A 142 1.42 -20.15 9.65
N THR A 143 1.17 -21.45 9.40
CA THR A 143 1.34 -22.06 8.06
C THR A 143 0.53 -21.29 7.03
N ALA A 144 -0.77 -21.08 7.29
CA ALA A 144 -1.69 -20.43 6.37
C ALA A 144 -1.29 -18.97 6.11
N VAL A 145 -0.98 -18.20 7.16
CA VAL A 145 -0.54 -16.80 7.01
C VAL A 145 0.76 -16.72 6.22
N THR A 146 1.77 -17.53 6.56
CA THR A 146 3.08 -17.49 5.90
C THR A 146 2.98 -17.95 4.45
N ALA A 147 2.32 -19.08 4.16
CA ALA A 147 2.13 -19.55 2.79
C ALA A 147 1.36 -18.54 1.94
N THR A 148 0.31 -17.94 2.51
CA THR A 148 -0.53 -16.98 1.78
C THR A 148 0.24 -15.70 1.48
N THR A 149 0.96 -15.15 2.45
CA THR A 149 1.59 -13.83 2.32
C THR A 149 2.97 -13.84 1.67
N VAL A 150 3.76 -14.90 1.86
CA VAL A 150 5.11 -15.04 1.28
C VAL A 150 5.07 -15.69 -0.09
N LEU A 151 4.22 -16.71 -0.29
CA LEU A 151 4.18 -17.48 -1.54
C LEU A 151 3.02 -17.04 -2.43
N LEU A 152 1.78 -17.22 -1.98
CA LEU A 152 0.61 -17.10 -2.84
C LEU A 152 0.35 -15.66 -3.32
N LEU A 153 0.37 -14.68 -2.41
CA LEU A 153 0.00 -13.30 -2.71
C LEU A 153 0.99 -12.59 -3.65
N PRO A 154 2.33 -12.69 -3.46
CA PRO A 154 3.29 -12.15 -4.42
C PRO A 154 3.17 -12.78 -5.81
N LEU A 155 3.05 -14.12 -5.87
CA LEU A 155 2.86 -14.83 -7.14
C LEU A 155 1.58 -14.37 -7.85
N LEU A 156 0.46 -14.37 -7.14
CA LEU A 156 -0.83 -13.97 -7.67
C LEU A 156 -0.80 -12.51 -8.17
N ARG A 157 -0.17 -11.61 -7.41
CA ARG A 157 0.03 -10.20 -7.82
C ARG A 157 0.81 -10.09 -9.14
N ILE A 158 1.98 -10.73 -9.22
CA ILE A 158 2.88 -10.65 -10.39
C ILE A 158 2.22 -11.30 -11.60
N ALA A 159 1.66 -12.49 -11.43
CA ALA A 159 0.98 -13.24 -12.49
C ALA A 159 -0.24 -12.50 -13.04
N MET A 160 -1.10 -11.94 -12.19
CA MET A 160 -2.25 -11.15 -12.63
C MET A 160 -1.83 -9.91 -13.41
N LEU A 161 -0.78 -9.22 -12.95
CA LEU A 161 -0.27 -8.05 -13.66
C LEU A 161 0.28 -8.43 -15.04
N ALA A 162 1.14 -9.44 -15.11
CA ALA A 162 1.70 -9.94 -16.36
C ALA A 162 0.58 -10.38 -17.31
N ALA A 163 -0.43 -11.09 -16.82
CA ALA A 163 -1.58 -11.55 -17.60
C ALA A 163 -2.43 -10.39 -18.14
N VAL A 164 -2.67 -9.33 -17.35
CA VAL A 164 -3.42 -8.15 -17.81
C VAL A 164 -2.66 -7.40 -18.90
N LEU A 165 -1.38 -7.13 -18.67
CA LEU A 165 -0.56 -6.37 -19.60
C LEU A 165 -0.27 -7.14 -20.89
N ALA A 166 -0.02 -8.46 -20.80
CA ALA A 166 0.10 -9.34 -21.96
C ALA A 166 -1.25 -9.46 -22.69
N GLY A 167 -2.35 -9.60 -21.94
CA GLY A 167 -3.72 -9.64 -22.44
C GLY A 167 -4.08 -8.43 -23.30
N LEU A 168 -3.66 -7.23 -22.89
CA LEU A 168 -3.86 -5.98 -23.63
C LEU A 168 -3.09 -5.91 -24.95
N ARG A 169 -2.05 -6.75 -25.14
CA ARG A 169 -1.31 -6.85 -26.41
C ARG A 169 -1.96 -7.79 -27.42
N LEU A 170 -2.91 -8.64 -27.01
CA LEU A 170 -3.65 -9.47 -27.94
C LEU A 170 -4.53 -8.62 -28.87
N ARG A 171 -4.78 -9.13 -30.08
CA ARG A 171 -5.70 -8.49 -31.04
C ARG A 171 -7.12 -8.32 -30.47
N ARG A 172 -7.57 -9.27 -29.65
CA ARG A 172 -8.87 -9.26 -28.96
C ARG A 172 -8.65 -9.58 -27.47
N PRO A 173 -8.56 -8.57 -26.60
CA PRO A 173 -8.38 -8.82 -25.17
C PRO A 173 -9.63 -9.46 -24.56
N PRO A 174 -9.47 -10.45 -23.66
CA PRO A 174 -10.62 -11.06 -23.00
C PRO A 174 -11.33 -10.06 -22.09
N ARG A 175 -12.66 -10.05 -22.12
CA ARG A 175 -13.48 -9.15 -21.29
C ARG A 175 -13.27 -9.30 -19.77
N ARG A 176 -12.62 -10.36 -19.30
CA ARG A 176 -12.39 -10.58 -17.86
C ARG A 176 -11.13 -9.89 -17.32
N LEU A 177 -10.33 -9.23 -18.17
CA LEU A 177 -9.08 -8.55 -17.74
C LEU A 177 -9.32 -7.48 -16.67
N TYR A 178 -10.42 -6.71 -16.75
CA TYR A 178 -10.72 -5.71 -15.71
C TYR A 178 -10.85 -6.33 -14.31
N ARG A 179 -11.34 -7.57 -14.20
CA ARG A 179 -11.49 -8.25 -12.90
C ARG A 179 -10.11 -8.57 -12.32
N LEU A 180 -9.21 -9.09 -13.16
CA LEU A 180 -7.84 -9.41 -12.77
C LEU A 180 -7.12 -8.15 -12.30
N TYR A 181 -7.22 -7.05 -13.05
CA TYR A 181 -6.59 -5.79 -12.67
C TYR A 181 -7.17 -5.21 -11.38
N ARG A 182 -8.49 -5.28 -11.20
CA ARG A 182 -9.15 -4.87 -9.94
C ARG A 182 -8.68 -5.69 -8.73
N TRP A 183 -8.53 -7.00 -8.89
CA TRP A 183 -7.99 -7.85 -7.82
C TRP A 183 -6.52 -7.56 -7.55
N GLN A 184 -5.71 -7.34 -8.59
CA GLN A 184 -4.32 -6.95 -8.47
C GLN A 184 -4.13 -5.65 -7.66
N ALA A 185 -5.00 -4.66 -7.87
CA ALA A 185 -4.98 -3.41 -7.09
C ALA A 185 -5.26 -3.65 -5.60
N LYS A 186 -6.21 -4.55 -5.28
CA LYS A 186 -6.53 -4.92 -3.89
C LYS A 186 -5.46 -5.75 -3.21
N LEU A 187 -4.78 -6.64 -3.94
CA LEU A 187 -3.71 -7.48 -3.37
C LEU A 187 -2.38 -6.74 -3.23
N ARG A 188 -2.23 -5.57 -3.88
CA ARG A 188 -1.00 -4.77 -3.84
C ARG A 188 -0.47 -4.53 -2.43
N PRO A 189 -1.28 -4.09 -1.44
CA PRO A 189 -0.79 -3.84 -0.09
C PRO A 189 -0.40 -5.12 0.68
N TRP A 190 -0.82 -6.29 0.20
CA TRP A 190 -0.64 -7.56 0.88
C TRP A 190 0.58 -8.34 0.40
N ALA A 191 1.17 -7.97 -0.74
CA ALA A 191 2.40 -8.57 -1.23
C ALA A 191 3.61 -7.87 -0.57
N MET A 192 4.14 -8.46 0.51
CA MET A 192 5.13 -7.84 1.39
C MET A 192 6.53 -8.48 1.26
N VAL A 193 7.03 -8.63 0.03
CA VAL A 193 8.35 -9.25 -0.21
C VAL A 193 9.46 -8.46 0.50
N GLU A 194 9.36 -7.14 0.54
CA GLU A 194 10.32 -6.26 1.23
C GLU A 194 10.35 -6.50 2.75
N VAL A 195 9.18 -6.75 3.35
CA VAL A 195 9.03 -7.01 4.79
C VAL A 195 9.56 -8.40 5.12
N PHE A 196 9.27 -9.38 4.26
CA PHE A 196 9.79 -10.73 4.39
C PHE A 196 11.33 -10.74 4.36
N LEU A 197 11.96 -10.04 3.41
CA LEU A 197 13.42 -9.96 3.32
C LEU A 197 14.06 -9.37 4.59
N LEU A 198 13.43 -8.35 5.17
CA LEU A 198 13.88 -7.78 6.45
C LEU A 198 13.71 -8.77 7.61
N GLY A 199 12.61 -9.53 7.65
CA GLY A 199 12.40 -10.61 8.62
C GLY A 199 13.46 -11.72 8.51
N VAL A 200 13.80 -12.14 7.28
CA VAL A 200 14.89 -13.09 7.01
C VAL A 200 16.23 -12.53 7.47
N PHE A 201 16.50 -11.25 7.20
CA PHE A 201 17.74 -10.60 7.65
C PHE A 201 17.87 -10.63 9.18
N VAL A 202 16.82 -10.27 9.91
CA VAL A 202 16.82 -10.34 11.37
C VAL A 202 16.99 -11.78 11.85
N ALA A 203 16.28 -12.74 11.26
CA ALA A 203 16.43 -14.15 11.58
C ALA A 203 17.87 -14.64 11.34
N TYR A 204 18.48 -14.28 10.21
CA TYR A 204 19.87 -14.59 9.88
C TYR A 204 20.84 -14.09 10.95
N THR A 205 20.73 -12.82 11.36
CA THR A 205 21.60 -12.27 12.42
C THR A 205 21.46 -12.97 13.76
N ARG A 206 20.28 -13.53 14.06
CA ARG A 206 20.07 -14.33 15.27
C ARG A 206 20.66 -15.73 15.14
N LEU A 207 20.65 -16.30 13.94
CA LEU A 207 21.17 -17.64 13.67
C LEU A 207 22.68 -17.70 13.61
N THR A 208 23.34 -16.69 13.03
CA THR A 208 24.82 -16.64 12.99
C THR A 208 25.46 -16.50 14.36
N ALA A 209 24.69 -16.06 15.37
CA ALA A 209 25.12 -16.10 16.77
C ALA A 209 25.12 -17.52 17.36
N LEU A 210 24.44 -18.49 16.73
CA LEU A 210 24.25 -19.85 17.21
C LEU A 210 25.02 -20.90 16.38
N ALA A 211 25.15 -20.68 15.07
CA ALA A 211 25.78 -21.60 14.11
C ALA A 211 26.35 -20.86 12.90
N ASP A 212 27.21 -21.52 12.13
CA ASP A 212 27.64 -21.02 10.83
C ASP A 212 26.50 -21.19 9.81
N VAL A 213 26.14 -20.11 9.11
CA VAL A 213 24.96 -20.06 8.24
C VAL A 213 25.34 -19.42 6.92
N ASP A 214 25.22 -20.20 5.86
CA ASP A 214 25.49 -19.75 4.51
C ASP A 214 24.23 -19.22 3.83
N VAL A 215 24.40 -18.09 3.14
CA VAL A 215 23.34 -17.43 2.39
C VAL A 215 23.19 -18.10 1.03
N GLY A 216 22.01 -18.66 0.77
CA GLY A 216 21.70 -19.31 -0.49
C GLY A 216 21.35 -18.33 -1.63
N PRO A 217 21.42 -18.78 -2.89
CA PRO A 217 21.12 -17.98 -4.08
C PRO A 217 19.67 -17.46 -4.13
N ALA A 218 18.72 -18.10 -3.43
CA ALA A 218 17.35 -17.57 -3.38
C ALA A 218 17.27 -16.21 -2.69
N LEU A 219 18.16 -15.89 -1.72
CA LEU A 219 18.15 -14.58 -1.07
C LEU A 219 18.49 -13.46 -2.06
N TRP A 220 19.44 -13.70 -2.97
CA TRP A 220 19.78 -12.78 -4.04
C TRP A 220 18.63 -12.62 -5.04
N ALA A 221 17.95 -13.72 -5.38
CA ALA A 221 16.77 -13.69 -6.24
C ALA A 221 15.61 -12.89 -5.59
N LEU A 222 15.42 -13.02 -4.27
CA LEU A 222 14.45 -12.23 -3.49
C LEU A 222 14.81 -10.74 -3.43
N GLY A 223 16.09 -10.41 -3.24
CA GLY A 223 16.57 -9.03 -3.30
C GLY A 223 16.33 -8.39 -4.67
N GLY A 224 16.65 -9.13 -5.74
CA GLY A 224 16.31 -8.74 -7.11
C GLY A 224 14.80 -8.58 -7.32
N LEU A 225 14.01 -9.52 -6.81
CA LEU A 225 12.54 -9.48 -6.88
C LEU A 225 11.98 -8.23 -6.20
N MET A 226 12.47 -7.90 -5.00
CA MET A 226 12.11 -6.68 -4.28
C MET A 226 12.36 -5.44 -5.14
N LEU A 227 13.55 -5.29 -5.71
CA LEU A 227 13.91 -4.16 -6.57
C LEU A 227 13.02 -4.08 -7.81
N VAL A 228 12.78 -5.21 -8.48
CA VAL A 228 11.92 -5.27 -9.67
C VAL A 228 10.46 -4.97 -9.32
N MET A 229 9.96 -5.42 -8.17
CA MET A 229 8.61 -5.07 -7.70
C MET A 229 8.48 -3.57 -7.41
N VAL A 230 9.47 -2.95 -6.75
CA VAL A 230 9.50 -1.50 -6.53
C VAL A 230 9.55 -0.75 -7.87
N ALA A 231 10.36 -1.21 -8.81
CA ALA A 231 10.42 -0.64 -10.16
C ALA A 231 9.10 -0.80 -10.92
N THR A 232 8.43 -1.95 -10.77
CA THR A 232 7.11 -2.22 -11.35
C THR A 232 6.07 -1.25 -10.80
N ASP A 233 6.03 -1.07 -9.48
CA ASP A 233 5.15 -0.14 -8.79
C ASP A 233 5.39 1.32 -9.18
N ALA A 234 6.64 1.69 -9.42
CA ALA A 234 7.02 3.00 -9.90
C ALA A 234 6.61 3.21 -11.37
N ALA A 235 6.78 2.19 -12.21
CA ALA A 235 6.49 2.25 -13.64
C ALA A 235 4.99 2.19 -13.99
N GLN A 236 4.15 1.71 -13.07
CA GLN A 236 2.70 1.61 -13.28
C GLN A 236 2.00 2.97 -13.31
N ASP A 237 1.32 3.25 -14.41
CA ASP A 237 0.27 4.28 -14.51
C ASP A 237 -1.09 3.59 -14.51
N GLU A 238 -1.75 3.56 -13.35
CA GLU A 238 -3.04 2.89 -13.17
C GLU A 238 -4.13 3.46 -14.11
N HIS A 239 -4.10 4.77 -14.35
CA HIS A 239 -5.07 5.41 -15.21
C HIS A 239 -4.85 5.03 -16.67
N ALA A 240 -3.59 4.96 -17.12
CA ALA A 240 -3.27 4.52 -18.47
C ALA A 240 -3.68 3.06 -18.73
N VAL A 241 -3.48 2.15 -17.76
CA VAL A 241 -3.94 0.75 -17.88
C VAL A 241 -5.46 0.68 -17.98
N TRP A 242 -6.18 1.44 -17.14
CA TRP A 242 -7.64 1.53 -17.18
C TRP A 242 -8.16 2.14 -18.49
N ALA A 243 -7.50 3.18 -19.00
CA ALA A 243 -7.83 3.79 -20.29
C ALA A 243 -7.59 2.82 -21.46
N ALA A 244 -6.50 2.05 -21.42
CA ALA A 244 -6.21 1.02 -22.41
C ALA A 244 -7.25 -0.12 -22.39
N LEU A 245 -7.70 -0.54 -21.19
CA LEU A 245 -8.78 -1.52 -21.05
C LEU A 245 -10.10 -1.02 -21.64
N GLU A 246 -10.43 0.26 -21.44
CA GLU A 246 -11.64 0.89 -21.97
C GLU A 246 -11.60 1.04 -23.49
N GLN A 247 -10.50 1.57 -24.04
CA GLN A 247 -10.30 1.70 -25.49
C GLN A 247 -10.38 0.36 -26.23
N ARG A 248 -9.99 -0.73 -25.56
CA ARG A 248 -10.00 -2.08 -26.12
C ARG A 248 -11.29 -2.85 -25.82
N GLY A 249 -12.28 -2.23 -25.17
CA GLY A 249 -13.57 -2.87 -24.84
C GLY A 249 -13.47 -4.03 -23.85
N ALA A 250 -12.45 -4.02 -22.99
CA ALA A 250 -12.20 -5.06 -21.97
C ALA A 250 -12.70 -4.66 -20.57
N THR A 251 -13.66 -3.74 -20.49
CA THR A 251 -14.34 -3.27 -19.28
C THR A 251 -15.66 -4.03 -19.05
N SER A 252 -16.35 -3.75 -17.93
CA SER A 252 -17.60 -4.43 -17.59
C SER A 252 -18.80 -4.04 -18.47
N GLY A 253 -18.84 -2.83 -19.04
CA GLY A 253 -19.88 -2.42 -19.99
C GLY A 253 -20.02 -0.90 -20.11
N ASP A 254 -20.77 -0.46 -21.12
CA ASP A 254 -20.84 0.94 -21.55
C ASP A 254 -22.13 1.66 -21.11
N THR A 255 -22.96 1.04 -20.27
CA THR A 255 -24.25 1.62 -19.90
C THR A 255 -24.01 2.94 -19.16
N PRO A 256 -24.46 4.08 -19.72
CA PRO A 256 -24.35 5.35 -19.04
C PRO A 256 -25.13 5.24 -17.75
N LEU A 257 -24.42 5.34 -16.62
CA LEU A 257 -25.09 5.44 -15.35
C LEU A 257 -25.78 6.80 -15.29
N GLN A 258 -27.00 6.79 -14.78
CA GLN A 258 -27.74 7.98 -14.44
C GLN A 258 -28.15 7.87 -12.97
N GLY A 259 -28.02 8.98 -12.27
CA GLY A 259 -28.40 9.06 -10.87
C GLY A 259 -28.11 10.44 -10.30
N PRO A 260 -28.62 10.74 -9.11
CA PRO A 260 -28.54 12.07 -8.52
C PRO A 260 -27.12 12.43 -8.05
N ASN A 261 -26.23 11.45 -7.88
CA ASN A 261 -24.94 11.64 -7.23
C ASN A 261 -23.78 11.51 -8.22
N VAL A 262 -22.75 12.33 -8.03
CA VAL A 262 -21.45 12.17 -8.70
C VAL A 262 -20.53 11.36 -7.78
N ILE A 263 -20.18 10.14 -8.19
CA ILE A 263 -19.43 9.18 -7.37
C ILE A 263 -18.12 8.83 -8.07
N ALA A 264 -17.00 8.90 -7.35
CA ALA A 264 -15.72 8.37 -7.78
C ALA A 264 -15.60 6.89 -7.35
N CYS A 265 -15.31 6.00 -8.28
CA CYS A 265 -15.12 4.58 -7.97
C CYS A 265 -13.86 4.34 -7.13
N ASP A 266 -14.00 3.78 -5.93
CA ASP A 266 -12.87 3.38 -5.05
C ASP A 266 -11.91 2.37 -5.70
N GLY A 267 -12.33 1.65 -6.75
CA GLY A 267 -11.53 0.60 -7.38
C GLY A 267 -10.81 0.98 -8.66
N CYS A 268 -11.31 1.93 -9.44
CA CYS A 268 -10.68 2.34 -10.71
C CYS A 268 -10.64 3.85 -10.95
N GLY A 269 -11.04 4.65 -9.95
CA GLY A 269 -11.03 6.12 -10.00
C GLY A 269 -12.05 6.77 -10.95
N LEU A 270 -12.82 5.99 -11.72
CA LEU A 270 -13.81 6.54 -12.66
C LEU A 270 -14.88 7.33 -11.90
N VAL A 271 -15.07 8.58 -12.30
CA VAL A 271 -16.17 9.42 -11.82
C VAL A 271 -17.40 9.19 -12.71
N SER A 272 -18.52 8.83 -12.10
CA SER A 272 -19.78 8.57 -12.79
C SER A 272 -20.95 9.21 -12.05
N GLN A 273 -21.96 9.65 -12.81
CA GLN A 273 -23.25 10.00 -12.23
C GLN A 273 -24.06 8.74 -12.00
N ALA A 274 -24.37 8.39 -10.76
CA ALA A 274 -24.97 7.11 -10.42
C ALA A 274 -25.76 7.16 -9.10
N ALA A 275 -26.71 6.24 -8.95
CA ALA A 275 -27.28 5.93 -7.64
C ALA A 275 -26.24 5.21 -6.75
N ASP A 276 -26.36 5.37 -5.43
CA ASP A 276 -25.53 4.61 -4.49
C ASP A 276 -25.84 3.11 -4.61
N GLY A 277 -24.80 2.29 -4.73
CA GLY A 277 -24.90 0.84 -4.97
C GLY A 277 -24.86 0.42 -6.44
N ALA A 278 -24.88 1.36 -7.40
CA ALA A 278 -24.76 1.04 -8.82
C ALA A 278 -23.44 0.33 -9.16
N SER A 279 -23.41 -0.48 -10.23
CA SER A 279 -22.19 -1.15 -10.68
C SER A 279 -21.36 -0.24 -11.59
N CYS A 280 -20.09 -0.03 -11.26
CA CYS A 280 -19.16 0.76 -12.08
C CYS A 280 -19.05 0.16 -13.50
N PRO A 281 -19.18 0.98 -14.57
CA PRO A 281 -19.11 0.50 -15.95
C PRO A 281 -17.70 0.02 -16.33
N ARG A 282 -16.65 0.55 -15.67
CA ARG A 282 -15.26 0.19 -15.96
C ARG A 282 -14.80 -1.10 -15.26
N CYS A 283 -15.01 -1.23 -13.96
CA CYS A 283 -14.44 -2.32 -13.16
C CYS A 283 -15.48 -3.20 -12.42
N ALA A 284 -16.78 -2.97 -12.63
CA ALA A 284 -17.89 -3.63 -11.92
C ALA A 284 -17.81 -3.58 -10.38
N ALA A 285 -17.08 -2.63 -9.81
CA ALA A 285 -17.14 -2.37 -8.37
C ALA A 285 -18.46 -1.65 -8.04
N GLN A 286 -19.03 -1.90 -6.88
CA GLN A 286 -20.18 -1.12 -6.41
C GLN A 286 -19.72 0.32 -6.15
N LEU A 287 -20.31 1.26 -6.87
CA LEU A 287 -20.16 2.69 -6.65
C LEU A 287 -20.86 3.05 -5.34
N ARG A 288 -20.13 3.68 -4.44
CA ARG A 288 -20.66 4.09 -3.14
C ARG A 288 -20.20 5.50 -2.85
N LEU A 289 -21.12 6.31 -2.30
CA LEU A 289 -20.75 7.64 -1.81
C LEU A 289 -19.71 7.52 -0.71
N ARG A 290 -19.98 6.68 0.29
CA ARG A 290 -19.05 6.32 1.37
C ARG A 290 -19.14 4.85 1.67
N ARG A 291 -18.06 4.27 2.20
CA ARG A 291 -18.06 2.85 2.57
C ARG A 291 -19.00 2.65 3.77
N PRO A 292 -19.95 1.69 3.75
CA PRO A 292 -21.12 1.63 4.65
C PRO A 292 -20.76 1.62 6.14
N GLY A 293 -20.89 0.57 6.96
CA GLY A 293 -20.48 0.66 8.38
C GLY A 293 -18.98 0.87 8.67
N SER A 294 -18.23 1.75 7.98
CA SER A 294 -16.77 1.92 8.12
C SER A 294 -16.36 2.26 9.56
N VAL A 295 -17.06 3.19 10.22
CA VAL A 295 -16.79 3.54 11.62
C VAL A 295 -17.10 2.36 12.56
N ALA A 296 -18.26 1.73 12.41
CA ALA A 296 -18.66 0.60 13.26
C ALA A 296 -17.71 -0.61 13.11
N ARG A 297 -17.38 -0.97 11.85
CA ARG A 297 -16.39 -2.02 11.54
C ARG A 297 -15.00 -1.67 12.07
N GLY A 298 -14.58 -0.42 11.93
CA GLY A 298 -13.31 0.06 12.48
C GLY A 298 -13.22 -0.14 13.99
N TRP A 299 -14.27 0.22 14.74
CA TRP A 299 -14.31 -0.03 16.18
C TRP A 299 -14.30 -1.52 16.52
N ALA A 300 -15.10 -2.34 15.84
CA ALA A 300 -15.12 -3.79 16.07
C ALA A 300 -13.74 -4.43 15.89
N LEU A 301 -13.05 -4.08 14.79
CA LEU A 301 -11.71 -4.61 14.49
C LEU A 301 -10.65 -4.14 15.49
N ILE A 302 -10.66 -2.86 15.89
CA ILE A 302 -9.68 -2.33 16.86
C ILE A 302 -9.93 -2.88 18.26
N ILE A 303 -11.19 -3.04 18.69
CA ILE A 303 -11.51 -3.64 19.99
C ILE A 303 -11.02 -5.10 20.01
N ALA A 304 -11.33 -5.87 18.96
CA ALA A 304 -10.84 -7.24 18.83
C ALA A 304 -9.29 -7.31 18.84
N ALA A 305 -8.62 -6.43 18.09
CA ALA A 305 -7.16 -6.34 18.09
C ALA A 305 -6.60 -5.93 19.45
N THR A 306 -7.26 -5.03 20.19
CA THR A 306 -6.83 -4.60 21.53
C THR A 306 -6.94 -5.74 22.54
N ILE A 307 -8.00 -6.56 22.46
CA ILE A 307 -8.17 -7.73 23.31
C ILE A 307 -7.07 -8.76 23.03
N LEU A 308 -6.77 -9.04 21.75
CA LEU A 308 -5.73 -10.00 21.34
C LEU A 308 -4.30 -9.48 21.57
N TYR A 309 -4.10 -8.17 21.68
CA TYR A 309 -2.80 -7.59 21.99
C TYR A 309 -2.31 -7.99 23.38
N LEU A 310 -3.22 -8.21 24.33
CA LEU A 310 -2.87 -8.64 25.69
C LEU A 310 -2.24 -10.04 25.71
N PRO A 311 -2.88 -11.12 25.19
CA PRO A 311 -2.25 -12.43 25.13
C PRO A 311 -1.03 -12.45 24.19
N ALA A 312 -1.00 -11.65 23.12
CA ALA A 312 0.15 -11.57 22.22
C ALA A 312 1.46 -11.14 22.93
N ASN A 313 1.36 -10.29 23.96
CA ASN A 313 2.53 -9.82 24.71
C ASN A 313 2.72 -10.54 26.05
N ALA A 314 1.66 -11.13 26.61
CA ALA A 314 1.71 -11.85 27.88
C ALA A 314 2.17 -13.32 27.73
N TYR A 315 1.81 -13.97 26.62
CA TYR A 315 2.19 -15.36 26.38
C TYR A 315 3.51 -15.47 25.60
N PRO A 316 4.23 -16.60 25.73
CA PRO A 316 5.45 -16.86 24.98
C PRO A 316 5.16 -16.81 23.47
N VAL A 317 5.98 -16.05 22.74
CA VAL A 317 5.91 -15.99 21.27
C VAL A 317 6.70 -17.14 20.65
N MET A 318 7.77 -17.56 21.32
CA MET A 318 8.61 -18.68 20.91
C MET A 318 9.05 -19.48 22.12
N ILE A 319 9.22 -20.79 21.93
CA ILE A 319 9.73 -21.71 22.94
C ILE A 319 10.98 -22.34 22.33
N ILE A 320 12.12 -22.10 22.96
CA ILE A 320 13.39 -22.70 22.56
C ILE A 320 13.59 -23.95 23.42
N THR A 321 13.73 -25.10 22.78
CA THR A 321 14.02 -26.36 23.47
C THR A 321 15.48 -26.73 23.23
N THR A 322 16.29 -26.80 24.28
CA THR A 322 17.70 -27.21 24.20
C THR A 322 17.94 -28.35 25.18
N LEU A 323 18.46 -29.48 24.70
CA LEU A 323 18.70 -30.68 25.52
C LEU A 323 17.48 -31.12 26.38
N GLY A 324 16.28 -31.00 25.81
CA GLY A 324 15.02 -31.36 26.49
C GLY A 324 14.51 -30.33 27.51
N ARG A 325 15.20 -29.19 27.71
CA ARG A 325 14.71 -28.09 28.54
C ARG A 325 14.02 -27.04 27.67
N GLU A 326 12.77 -26.76 27.98
CA GLU A 326 12.00 -25.71 27.31
C GLU A 326 12.21 -24.37 28.00
N THR A 327 12.57 -23.36 27.21
CA THR A 327 12.72 -21.97 27.63
C THR A 327 11.72 -21.13 26.84
N PRO A 328 10.60 -20.72 27.46
CA PRO A 328 9.62 -19.86 26.82
C PRO A 328 10.11 -18.41 26.82
N HIS A 329 10.05 -17.75 25.67
CA HIS A 329 10.39 -16.33 25.51
C HIS A 329 9.17 -15.55 25.04
N THR A 330 8.82 -14.49 25.77
CA THR A 330 7.88 -13.46 25.28
C THR A 330 8.59 -12.54 24.29
N ILE A 331 7.85 -11.65 23.62
CA ILE A 331 8.43 -10.63 22.75
C ILE A 331 9.44 -9.76 23.52
N LEU A 332 9.07 -9.33 24.73
CA LEU A 332 9.95 -8.52 25.58
C LEU A 332 11.15 -9.33 26.07
N GLY A 333 10.95 -10.58 26.50
CA GLY A 333 12.04 -11.46 26.90
C GLY A 333 13.05 -11.71 25.77
N GLY A 334 12.57 -11.92 24.54
CA GLY A 334 13.44 -12.05 23.36
C GLY A 334 14.24 -10.77 23.07
N ALA A 335 13.66 -9.58 23.31
CA ALA A 335 14.38 -8.32 23.19
C ALA A 335 15.44 -8.15 24.30
N GLU A 336 15.13 -8.55 25.54
CA GLU A 336 16.07 -8.53 26.67
C GLU A 336 17.27 -9.44 26.41
N ASP A 337 17.05 -10.65 25.89
CA ASP A 337 18.11 -11.60 25.53
C ASP A 337 19.05 -11.02 24.46
N LEU A 338 18.51 -10.26 23.50
CA LEU A 338 19.29 -9.59 22.47
C LEU A 338 20.16 -8.47 23.04
N VAL A 339 19.65 -7.70 24.01
CA VAL A 339 20.46 -6.69 24.72
C VAL A 339 21.58 -7.35 25.50
N GLY A 340 21.29 -8.45 26.21
CA GLY A 340 22.29 -9.22 26.96
C GLY A 340 23.40 -9.79 26.07
N ALA A 341 23.09 -10.13 24.81
CA ALA A 341 24.06 -10.57 23.81
C ALA A 341 24.85 -9.43 23.15
N GLY A 342 24.66 -8.17 23.56
CA GLY A 342 25.30 -7.00 22.94
C GLY A 342 24.67 -6.54 21.62
N LEU A 343 23.59 -7.19 21.17
CA LEU A 343 22.86 -6.91 19.92
C LEU A 343 21.75 -5.88 20.15
N TRP A 344 22.05 -4.79 20.86
CA TRP A 344 21.06 -3.78 21.22
C TRP A 344 20.30 -3.15 20.03
N PRO A 345 20.88 -2.95 18.81
CA PRO A 345 20.12 -2.42 17.67
C PRO A 345 19.03 -3.40 17.21
N LEU A 346 19.28 -4.70 17.32
CA LEU A 346 18.32 -5.73 16.99
C LEU A 346 17.20 -5.81 18.02
N ALA A 347 17.54 -5.71 19.31
CA ALA A 347 16.56 -5.62 20.38
C ALA A 347 15.62 -4.42 20.19
N LEU A 348 16.17 -3.24 19.85
CA LEU A 348 15.38 -2.04 19.56
C LEU A 348 14.46 -2.25 18.36
N LEU A 349 14.95 -2.90 17.30
CA LEU A 349 14.16 -3.22 16.11
C LEU A 349 12.97 -4.12 16.47
N VAL A 350 13.21 -5.23 17.17
CA VAL A 350 12.15 -6.17 17.61
C VAL A 350 11.13 -5.45 18.49
N PHE A 351 11.60 -4.73 19.53
CA PHE A 351 10.72 -3.98 20.42
C PHE A 351 9.86 -2.96 19.65
N CYS A 352 10.45 -2.21 18.74
CA CYS A 352 9.73 -1.22 17.95
C CYS A 352 8.70 -1.86 17.02
N ALA A 353 9.08 -2.93 16.32
CA ALA A 353 8.21 -3.62 15.37
C ALA A 353 7.05 -4.36 16.05
N SER A 354 7.31 -5.02 17.18
CA SER A 354 6.35 -5.89 17.85
C SER A 354 5.46 -5.18 18.88
N ILE A 355 5.97 -4.13 19.55
CA ILE A 355 5.25 -3.48 20.64
C ILE A 355 4.83 -2.08 20.21
N LEU A 356 5.80 -1.22 19.89
CA LEU A 356 5.54 0.20 19.63
C LEU A 356 4.66 0.41 18.40
N VAL A 357 4.94 -0.26 17.27
CA VAL A 357 4.20 -0.09 16.02
C VAL A 357 2.73 -0.49 16.14
N PRO A 358 2.36 -1.66 16.71
CA PRO A 358 0.96 -2.01 16.96
C PRO A 358 0.24 -1.02 17.89
N VAL A 359 0.89 -0.57 18.97
CA VAL A 359 0.30 0.44 19.87
C VAL A 359 0.03 1.74 19.13
N LEU A 360 1.00 2.25 18.36
CA LEU A 360 0.83 3.46 17.56
C LEU A 360 -0.29 3.32 16.53
N LYS A 361 -0.46 2.13 15.91
CA LYS A 361 -1.59 1.86 15.01
C LYS A 361 -2.93 1.86 15.74
N LEU A 362 -3.05 1.17 16.87
CA LEU A 362 -4.29 1.10 17.65
C LEU A 362 -4.72 2.50 18.11
N LEU A 363 -3.78 3.29 18.64
CA LEU A 363 -4.01 4.68 19.03
C LEU A 363 -4.36 5.56 17.83
N GLY A 364 -3.60 5.47 16.73
CA GLY A 364 -3.81 6.26 15.52
C GLY A 364 -5.19 6.01 14.90
N LEU A 365 -5.59 4.74 14.77
CA LEU A 365 -6.93 4.38 14.29
C LEU A 365 -8.03 4.80 15.28
N GLY A 366 -7.79 4.66 16.59
CA GLY A 366 -8.71 5.13 17.63
C GLY A 366 -8.97 6.63 17.52
N VAL A 367 -7.92 7.44 17.33
CA VAL A 367 -8.03 8.89 17.11
C VAL A 367 -8.85 9.20 15.86
N LEU A 368 -8.60 8.51 14.75
CA LEU A 368 -9.34 8.71 13.49
C LEU A 368 -10.83 8.38 13.64
N LEU A 369 -11.16 7.28 14.31
CA LEU A 369 -12.55 6.87 14.55
C LEU A 369 -13.28 7.81 15.51
N VAL A 370 -12.61 8.28 16.57
CA VAL A 370 -13.15 9.30 17.47
C VAL A 370 -13.39 10.60 16.72
N ALA A 371 -12.44 11.04 15.89
CA ALA A 371 -12.55 12.25 15.08
C ALA A 371 -13.73 12.17 14.08
N ALA A 372 -13.91 11.02 13.42
CA ALA A 372 -15.03 10.76 12.54
C ALA A 372 -16.38 10.79 13.28
N ARG A 373 -16.45 10.24 14.50
CA ARG A 373 -17.68 10.26 15.32
C ARG A 373 -18.01 11.64 15.88
N ARG A 374 -17.00 12.39 16.35
CA ARG A 374 -17.17 13.70 16.98
C ARG A 374 -17.30 14.86 16.00
N GLY A 375 -17.17 14.60 14.70
CA GLY A 375 -17.19 15.64 13.67
C GLY A 375 -16.08 16.68 13.87
N ALA A 376 -14.84 16.20 13.94
CA ALA A 376 -13.69 17.08 14.06
C ALA A 376 -13.63 18.08 12.90
N SER A 377 -13.52 19.38 13.19
CA SER A 377 -13.40 20.45 12.18
C SER A 377 -12.00 21.06 12.13
N ARG A 378 -11.11 20.70 13.06
CA ARG A 378 -9.73 21.20 13.13
C ARG A 378 -8.74 20.10 12.73
N ARG A 379 -7.59 20.50 12.17
CA ARG A 379 -6.46 19.62 11.83
C ARG A 379 -6.80 18.46 10.88
N LEU A 380 -7.75 18.66 9.95
CA LEU A 380 -8.19 17.66 8.98
C LEU A 380 -7.05 17.13 8.10
N ARG A 381 -6.10 18.00 7.74
CA ARG A 381 -4.87 17.61 7.04
C ARG A 381 -4.00 16.68 7.87
N ASP A 382 -3.83 16.97 9.16
CA ASP A 382 -3.03 16.12 10.06
C ASP A 382 -3.70 14.77 10.29
N LEU A 383 -5.03 14.73 10.43
CA LEU A 383 -5.79 13.48 10.50
C LEU A 383 -5.66 12.67 9.20
N THR A 384 -5.67 13.33 8.04
CA THR A 384 -5.43 12.65 6.76
C THR A 384 -4.01 12.11 6.67
N ARG A 385 -3.01 12.87 7.13
CA ARG A 385 -1.60 12.42 7.21
C ARG A 385 -1.44 11.25 8.18
N LEU A 386 -2.12 11.29 9.33
CA LEU A 386 -2.15 10.19 10.29
C LEU A 386 -2.75 8.93 9.65
N HIS A 387 -3.86 9.05 8.92
CA HIS A 387 -4.43 7.92 8.19
C HIS A 387 -3.43 7.32 7.18
N ARG A 388 -2.76 8.17 6.39
CA ARG A 388 -1.71 7.69 5.46
C ARG A 388 -0.56 7.02 6.18
N LEU A 389 -0.10 7.58 7.29
CA LEU A 389 0.98 7.01 8.10
C LEU A 389 0.59 5.64 8.66
N VAL A 390 -0.59 5.54 9.28
CA VAL A 390 -1.12 4.28 9.81
C VAL A 390 -1.25 3.23 8.71
N ASN A 391 -1.74 3.60 7.53
CA ASN A 391 -1.87 2.70 6.40
C ASN A 391 -0.51 2.29 5.81
N ALA A 392 0.47 3.20 5.79
CA ALA A 392 1.83 2.91 5.31
C ALA A 392 2.60 2.00 6.26
N VAL A 393 2.55 2.26 7.57
CA VAL A 393 3.14 1.43 8.64
C VAL A 393 2.45 0.06 8.72
N GLY A 394 1.19 -0.02 8.24
CA GLY A 394 0.43 -1.23 7.92
C GLY A 394 1.25 -2.47 7.67
N ARG A 395 2.01 -2.46 6.57
CA ARG A 395 2.74 -3.61 6.04
C ARG A 395 3.95 -4.03 6.87
N TRP A 396 4.65 -3.05 7.47
CA TRP A 396 5.88 -3.28 8.24
C TRP A 396 5.65 -4.06 9.53
N SER A 397 4.43 -4.03 10.06
CA SER A 397 4.08 -4.74 11.29
C SER A 397 4.13 -6.26 11.18
N MET A 398 4.32 -6.82 9.98
CA MET A 398 4.40 -8.27 9.74
C MET A 398 5.84 -8.82 9.81
N ILE A 399 6.86 -7.96 10.00
CA ILE A 399 8.27 -8.37 10.09
C ILE A 399 8.47 -9.52 11.07
N ASP A 400 7.87 -9.45 12.26
CA ASP A 400 8.13 -10.43 13.33
C ASP A 400 7.50 -11.80 13.05
N VAL A 401 6.35 -11.83 12.38
CA VAL A 401 5.73 -13.09 11.94
C VAL A 401 6.64 -13.79 10.92
N PHE A 402 7.24 -13.03 10.00
CA PHE A 402 8.17 -13.57 9.01
C PHE A 402 9.52 -13.98 9.58
N MET A 403 10.04 -13.20 10.54
CA MET A 403 11.21 -13.56 11.30
C MET A 403 11.01 -14.88 12.03
N LEU A 404 9.90 -15.03 12.77
CA LEU A 404 9.55 -16.26 13.49
C LEU A 404 9.43 -17.44 12.51
N ALA A 405 8.74 -17.26 11.37
CA ALA A 405 8.62 -18.30 10.35
C ALA A 405 9.97 -18.78 9.83
N THR A 406 10.87 -17.83 9.57
CA THR A 406 12.22 -18.13 9.09
C THR A 406 13.04 -18.86 10.14
N LEU A 407 13.01 -18.39 11.40
CA LEU A 407 13.69 -19.05 12.52
C LEU A 407 13.19 -20.47 12.77
N VAL A 408 11.87 -20.66 12.81
CA VAL A 408 11.24 -21.97 13.04
C VAL A 408 11.61 -22.95 11.93
N ALA A 409 11.53 -22.52 10.66
CA ALA A 409 11.87 -23.38 9.54
C ALA A 409 13.36 -23.76 9.49
N LEU A 410 14.26 -22.86 9.91
CA LEU A 410 15.71 -23.08 9.86
C LEU A 410 16.23 -23.92 11.00
N VAL A 411 15.81 -23.63 12.24
CA VAL A 411 16.37 -24.31 13.41
C VAL A 411 15.88 -25.75 13.54
N GLN A 412 14.73 -26.09 12.94
CA GLN A 412 14.26 -27.48 12.87
C GLN A 412 15.17 -28.44 12.11
N ALA A 413 16.13 -27.92 11.33
CA ALA A 413 17.17 -28.74 10.72
C ALA A 413 18.23 -29.23 11.73
N GLY A 414 18.31 -28.63 12.91
CA GLY A 414 19.34 -28.92 13.92
C GLY A 414 18.97 -30.03 14.90
N LEU A 415 19.94 -30.88 15.25
CA LEU A 415 19.78 -32.00 16.21
C LEU A 415 19.85 -31.56 17.69
N ILE A 416 20.24 -30.31 17.99
CA ILE A 416 20.61 -29.88 19.36
C ILE A 416 19.61 -28.87 19.96
N ALA A 417 18.94 -28.08 19.12
CA ALA A 417 17.94 -27.10 19.54
C ALA A 417 16.76 -27.07 18.56
N SER A 418 15.56 -26.84 19.08
CA SER A 418 14.36 -26.61 18.28
C SER A 418 13.66 -25.33 18.72
N ILE A 419 13.04 -24.64 17.78
CA ILE A 419 12.24 -23.43 18.04
C ILE A 419 10.81 -23.75 17.65
N ALA A 420 9.91 -23.70 18.62
CA ALA A 420 8.48 -23.82 18.43
C ALA A 420 7.83 -22.43 18.58
N PRO A 421 6.83 -22.09 17.76
CA PRO A 421 5.98 -20.95 18.06
C PRO A 421 5.19 -21.21 19.36
N GLY A 422 5.06 -20.20 20.21
CA GLY A 422 4.21 -20.24 21.40
C GLY A 422 2.83 -19.63 21.14
N LEU A 423 1.93 -19.71 22.12
CA LEU A 423 0.56 -19.18 22.03
C LEU A 423 0.48 -17.67 21.74
N GLY A 424 1.54 -16.91 22.04
CA GLY A 424 1.62 -15.49 21.73
C GLY A 424 1.74 -15.19 20.23
N ALA A 425 2.34 -16.10 19.44
CA ALA A 425 2.56 -15.91 18.01
C ALA A 425 1.27 -15.80 17.16
N PRO A 426 0.30 -16.74 17.25
CA PRO A 426 -0.95 -16.60 16.51
C PRO A 426 -1.77 -15.39 16.98
N ALA A 427 -1.78 -15.09 18.28
CA ALA A 427 -2.44 -13.90 18.82
C ALA A 427 -1.83 -12.62 18.23
N PHE A 428 -0.49 -12.53 18.17
CA PHE A 428 0.23 -11.43 17.57
C PHE A 428 -0.09 -11.28 16.06
N ALA A 429 -0.04 -12.38 15.31
CA ALA A 429 -0.40 -12.39 13.89
C ALA A 429 -1.83 -11.88 13.66
N ALA A 430 -2.78 -12.29 14.50
CA ALA A 430 -4.16 -11.82 14.44
C ALA A 430 -4.29 -10.31 14.70
N VAL A 431 -3.55 -9.74 15.67
CA VAL A 431 -3.50 -8.28 15.90
C VAL A 431 -3.02 -7.54 14.65
N VAL A 432 -1.96 -8.02 14.01
CA VAL A 432 -1.41 -7.41 12.79
C VAL A 432 -2.45 -7.43 11.66
N VAL A 433 -3.10 -8.57 11.43
CA VAL A 433 -4.13 -8.73 10.38
C VAL A 433 -5.34 -7.83 10.68
N LEU A 434 -5.87 -7.84 11.91
CA LEU A 434 -7.04 -7.05 12.28
C LEU A 434 -6.77 -5.54 12.18
N THR A 435 -5.59 -5.07 12.60
CA THR A 435 -5.23 -3.65 12.48
C THR A 435 -5.01 -3.23 11.03
N MET A 436 -4.50 -4.12 10.18
CA MET A 436 -4.39 -3.88 8.73
C MET A 436 -5.78 -3.77 8.08
N LEU A 437 -6.69 -4.71 8.37
CA LEU A 437 -8.07 -4.66 7.90
C LEU A 437 -8.82 -3.42 8.40
N ALA A 438 -8.57 -2.99 9.64
CA ALA A 438 -9.15 -1.78 10.20
C ALA A 438 -8.66 -0.52 9.47
N ALA A 439 -7.36 -0.43 9.19
CA ALA A 439 -6.77 0.69 8.46
C ALA A 439 -7.26 0.76 7.01
N GLU A 440 -7.28 -0.37 6.29
CA GLU A 440 -7.75 -0.44 4.91
C GLU A 440 -9.27 -0.22 4.81
N GLY A 441 -10.05 -0.65 5.80
CA GLY A 441 -11.50 -0.52 5.84
C GLY A 441 -12.02 0.86 6.26
N PHE A 442 -11.17 1.67 6.91
CA PHE A 442 -11.53 3.02 7.33
C PHE A 442 -11.65 3.97 6.12
N ASP A 443 -12.70 4.79 6.10
CA ASP A 443 -12.95 5.79 5.07
C ASP A 443 -12.69 7.21 5.62
N ALA A 444 -11.49 7.75 5.36
CA ALA A 444 -11.09 9.07 5.88
C ALA A 444 -11.93 10.23 5.35
N ARG A 445 -12.67 10.03 4.26
CA ARG A 445 -13.59 11.04 3.70
C ARG A 445 -14.71 11.40 4.68
N LEU A 446 -15.08 10.46 5.57
CA LEU A 446 -16.09 10.70 6.61
C LEU A 446 -15.70 11.82 7.59
N ILE A 447 -14.39 12.00 7.85
CA ILE A 447 -13.91 13.08 8.72
C ILE A 447 -14.15 14.44 8.04
N TRP A 448 -13.86 14.52 6.74
CA TRP A 448 -14.05 15.74 5.96
C TRP A 448 -15.53 16.09 5.79
N ASP A 449 -16.41 15.11 5.56
CA ASP A 449 -17.86 15.33 5.47
C ASP A 449 -18.47 15.82 6.78
N ALA A 450 -17.94 15.34 7.92
CA ALA A 450 -18.42 15.75 9.22
C ALA A 450 -18.00 17.20 9.54
N ALA A 451 -16.84 17.64 9.05
CA ALA A 451 -16.43 19.03 9.13
C ALA A 451 -17.30 19.96 8.26
N GLU A 452 -17.54 19.58 7.00
CA GLU A 452 -18.37 20.38 6.07
C GLU A 452 -19.80 20.56 6.57
N ARG A 453 -20.40 19.52 7.17
CA ARG A 453 -21.73 19.61 7.79
C ARG A 453 -21.78 20.56 8.98
N ARG A 454 -20.66 20.78 9.66
CA ARG A 454 -20.57 21.67 10.81
C ARG A 454 -20.32 23.12 10.41
N ASP A 455 -19.62 23.34 9.31
CA ASP A 455 -19.41 24.70 8.76
C ASP A 455 -20.67 25.24 8.07
N THR A 456 -21.62 24.37 7.72
CA THR A 456 -22.89 24.70 7.05
C THR A 456 -24.10 24.80 8.01
N ALA A 457 -23.93 24.41 9.27
CA ALA A 457 -24.92 24.49 10.34
C ALA A 457 -24.59 25.64 11.28
#